data_AF-A0A4T0FTC0-F1
#
_entry.id   AF-A0A4T0FTC0-F1
#
_cell.length_a   1.000
_cell.length_b   1.000
_cell.length_c   1.000
_cell.angle_alpha   90.00
_cell.angle_beta   90.00
_cell.angle_gamma   90.00
#
_symmetry.space_group_name_H-M   'P 1'
#
loop_
_entity.id
_entity.type
_entity.pdbx_description
1 polymer ?
#
loop_
_entity_poly.entity_id
_entity_poly.type
_entity_poly.pdbx_seq_one_letter_code
_entity_poly.pdbx_strand_id
1 'polypeptide(L)'
;MSGLRLLIEKRSTIFNQNLNPLNIRNGFKYLNKRLIGPKALEYYPPAIDIRLFKQLNNLPSTFVTNKEKQRLLDVDARKRRGKSPPKKGQGRRSSMKKK
;
A
#
# COMPACT_ATOMS: atom_id res chain seq x y z
N MET A 1 -20.83 -40.12 -34.41
CA MET A 1 -20.13 -39.37 -33.34
C MET A 1 -19.12 -40.31 -32.69
N SER A 2 -17.84 -39.93 -32.61
CA SER A 2 -16.82 -40.76 -31.95
C SER A 2 -17.16 -40.94 -30.46
N GLY A 3 -17.00 -42.15 -29.90
CA GLY A 3 -17.33 -42.45 -28.50
C GLY A 3 -16.59 -41.58 -27.49
N LEU A 4 -15.37 -41.13 -27.84
CA LEU A 4 -14.58 -40.22 -27.02
C LEU A 4 -15.25 -38.85 -26.86
N ARG A 5 -15.91 -38.37 -27.92
CA ARG A 5 -16.58 -37.06 -27.93
C ARG A 5 -17.81 -37.07 -27.03
N LEU A 6 -18.58 -38.15 -27.07
CA LEU A 6 -19.73 -38.38 -26.19
C LEU A 6 -19.32 -38.42 -24.71
N LEU A 7 -18.22 -39.09 -24.40
CA LEU A 7 -17.68 -39.14 -23.04
C LEU A 7 -17.30 -37.73 -22.53
N ILE A 8 -16.64 -36.93 -23.37
CA ILE A 8 -16.25 -35.56 -23.02
C ILE A 8 -17.49 -34.66 -22.81
N GLU A 9 -18.52 -34.80 -23.65
CA GLU A 9 -19.79 -34.08 -23.49
C GLU A 9 -20.48 -34.44 -22.17
N LYS A 10 -20.64 -35.74 -21.86
CA LYS A 10 -21.24 -36.19 -20.61
C LYS A 10 -20.44 -35.71 -19.39
N ARG A 11 -19.11 -35.81 -19.44
CA ARG A 11 -18.23 -35.28 -18.39
C ARG A 11 -18.45 -33.77 -18.18
N SER A 12 -18.51 -32.99 -19.26
CA SER A 12 -18.75 -31.54 -19.19
C SER A 12 -20.09 -31.22 -18.51
N THR A 13 -21.15 -31.98 -18.83
CA THR A 13 -22.45 -31.82 -18.15
C THR A 13 -22.41 -32.19 -16.66
N ILE A 14 -21.71 -33.26 -16.28
CA ILE A 14 -21.62 -33.73 -14.88
C ILE A 14 -20.85 -32.72 -14.02
N PHE A 15 -19.73 -32.18 -14.52
CA PHE A 15 -18.84 -31.31 -13.75
C PHE A 15 -19.03 -29.82 -14.04
N ASN A 16 -20.09 -29.45 -14.77
CA ASN A 16 -20.37 -28.08 -15.19
C ASN A 16 -19.14 -27.39 -15.83
N GLN A 17 -18.45 -28.11 -16.72
CA GLN A 17 -17.27 -27.60 -17.42
C GLN A 17 -17.66 -27.05 -18.78
N ASN A 18 -17.04 -25.96 -19.21
CA ASN A 18 -17.24 -25.43 -20.55
C ASN A 18 -16.54 -26.29 -21.60
N LEU A 19 -17.29 -26.82 -22.57
CA LEU A 19 -16.76 -27.57 -23.71
C LEU A 19 -16.64 -26.65 -24.93
N ASN A 20 -15.48 -26.65 -25.60
CA ASN A 20 -15.23 -25.83 -26.80
C ASN A 20 -14.85 -26.69 -28.02
N PRO A 21 -15.82 -27.31 -28.73
CA PRO A 21 -15.54 -28.23 -29.83
C PRO A 21 -14.88 -27.57 -31.05
N LEU A 22 -15.06 -26.27 -31.22
CA LEU A 22 -14.60 -25.48 -32.37
C LEU A 22 -13.33 -24.66 -32.06
N ASN A 23 -12.78 -24.79 -30.84
CA ASN A 23 -11.60 -24.05 -30.38
C ASN A 23 -11.71 -22.52 -30.56
N ILE A 24 -12.92 -21.96 -30.41
CA ILE A 24 -13.19 -20.53 -30.56
C ILE A 24 -12.65 -19.78 -29.33
N ARG A 25 -12.15 -18.55 -29.53
CA ARG A 25 -11.71 -17.67 -28.43
C ARG A 25 -12.93 -17.11 -27.68
N ASN A 26 -13.28 -17.73 -26.56
CA ASN A 26 -14.47 -17.43 -25.76
C ASN A 26 -14.19 -16.63 -24.46
N GLY A 27 -12.97 -16.15 -24.25
CA GLY A 27 -12.62 -15.29 -23.11
C GLY A 27 -12.48 -16.00 -21.74
N PHE A 28 -12.71 -17.31 -21.65
CA PHE A 28 -12.59 -18.08 -20.40
C PHE A 28 -11.22 -17.96 -19.73
N LYS A 29 -10.16 -17.73 -20.52
CA LYS A 29 -8.82 -17.43 -20.01
C LYS A 29 -8.83 -16.27 -19.00
N TYR A 30 -9.65 -15.25 -19.22
CA TYR A 30 -9.73 -14.07 -18.36
C TYR A 30 -10.71 -14.29 -17.21
N LEU A 31 -11.84 -14.96 -17.45
CA LEU A 31 -12.83 -15.28 -16.41
C LEU A 31 -12.27 -16.24 -15.35
N ASN A 32 -11.42 -17.19 -15.76
CA ASN A 32 -10.76 -18.12 -14.84
C ASN A 32 -9.57 -17.51 -14.11
N LYS A 33 -9.14 -16.28 -14.45
CA LYS A 33 -8.08 -15.61 -13.70
C LYS A 33 -8.63 -15.23 -12.34
N ARG A 34 -7.92 -15.65 -11.30
CA ARG A 34 -8.18 -15.19 -9.92
C ARG A 34 -7.96 -13.70 -9.83
N LEU A 35 -8.79 -13.02 -9.05
CA LEU A 35 -8.64 -11.59 -8.77
C LEU A 35 -7.31 -11.35 -8.04
N ILE A 36 -6.57 -10.32 -8.48
CA ILE A 36 -5.24 -9.96 -7.93
C ILE A 36 -5.34 -8.78 -6.97
N GLY A 37 -6.45 -8.01 -7.00
CA GLY A 37 -6.63 -6.76 -6.25
C GLY A 37 -6.23 -6.83 -4.78
N PRO A 38 -6.76 -7.78 -3.97
CA PRO A 38 -6.40 -7.89 -2.55
C PRO A 38 -4.91 -8.13 -2.34
N LYS A 39 -4.31 -9.04 -3.13
CA LYS A 39 -2.88 -9.34 -3.07
C LYS A 39 -2.00 -8.16 -3.50
N ALA A 40 -2.48 -7.36 -4.45
CA ALA A 40 -1.78 -6.15 -4.89
C ALA A 40 -1.80 -5.06 -3.82
N LEU A 41 -2.88 -4.95 -3.05
CA LEU A 41 -2.98 -4.00 -1.94
C LEU A 41 -2.00 -4.31 -0.81
N GLU A 42 -1.71 -5.59 -0.58
CA GLU A 42 -0.75 -6.08 0.43
C GLU A 42 0.73 -5.86 0.05
N TYR A 43 1.03 -5.20 -1.08
CA TYR A 43 2.41 -5.03 -1.56
C TYR A 43 3.32 -4.30 -0.56
N TYR A 44 2.80 -3.28 0.13
CA TYR A 44 3.50 -2.64 1.23
C TYR A 44 2.85 -3.03 2.55
N PRO A 45 3.62 -3.49 3.56
CA PRO A 45 3.06 -3.76 4.87
C PRO A 45 2.50 -2.46 5.48
N PRO A 46 1.45 -2.54 6.31
CA PRO A 46 0.90 -1.37 6.96
C PRO A 46 1.97 -0.71 7.82
N ALA A 47 2.18 0.60 7.63
CA ALA A 47 3.10 1.36 8.46
C ALA A 47 2.53 1.47 9.89
N ILE A 48 3.35 1.12 10.88
CA ILE A 48 2.98 1.28 12.29
C ILE A 48 3.06 2.77 12.62
N ASP A 49 1.90 3.39 12.91
CA ASP A 49 1.88 4.74 13.47
C ASP A 49 2.24 4.69 14.96
N ILE A 50 3.46 5.13 15.27
CA ILE A 50 4.00 5.19 16.63
C ILE A 50 3.11 6.07 17.53
N ARG A 51 2.43 7.07 16.98
CA ARG A 51 1.50 7.93 17.73
C ARG A 51 0.26 7.17 18.16
N LEU A 52 -0.34 6.43 17.23
CA LEU A 52 -1.47 5.56 17.51
C LEU A 52 -1.08 4.46 18.51
N PHE A 53 0.09 3.83 18.32
CA PHE A 53 0.63 2.86 19.27
C PHE A 53 0.75 3.44 20.68
N LYS A 54 1.24 4.68 20.80
CA LYS A 54 1.35 5.37 22.07
C LYS A 54 0.01 5.60 22.74
N GLN A 55 -1.00 6.02 21.96
CA GLN A 55 -2.35 6.28 22.43
C GLN A 55 -3.05 5.00 22.88
N LEU A 56 -2.94 3.91 22.11
CA LEU A 56 -3.57 2.62 22.42
C LEU A 56 -2.97 1.95 23.65
N ASN A 57 -1.70 2.20 23.96
CA ASN A 57 -0.99 1.59 25.08
C ASN A 57 -0.84 2.53 26.31
N ASN A 58 -1.54 3.68 26.34
CA ASN A 58 -1.46 4.67 27.43
C ASN A 58 -0.03 5.06 27.82
N LEU A 59 0.88 5.15 26.83
CA LEU A 59 2.29 5.44 27.05
C LEU A 59 2.52 6.93 27.34
N PRO A 60 3.51 7.27 28.20
CA PRO A 60 3.76 8.65 28.61
C PRO A 60 4.21 9.51 27.43
N SER A 61 3.94 10.83 27.48
CA SER A 61 4.30 11.80 26.43
C SER A 61 5.80 11.83 26.12
N THR A 62 6.65 11.42 27.06
CA THR A 62 8.11 11.27 26.92
C THR A 62 8.54 10.07 26.07
N PHE A 63 7.66 9.08 25.85
CA PHE A 63 7.96 7.93 25.01
C PHE A 63 8.10 8.37 23.54
N VAL A 64 9.31 8.27 23.02
CA VAL A 64 9.70 8.57 21.64
C VAL A 64 10.71 7.55 21.15
N THR A 65 10.80 7.36 19.83
CA THR A 65 11.84 6.48 19.25
C THR A 65 13.21 7.14 19.34
N ASN A 66 14.28 6.34 19.31
CA ASN A 66 15.66 6.84 19.30
C ASN A 66 15.92 7.80 18.13
N LYS A 67 15.35 7.51 16.96
CA LYS A 67 15.42 8.39 15.78
C LYS A 67 14.77 9.75 16.05
N GLU A 68 13.59 9.75 16.68
CA GLU A 68 12.91 11.00 17.02
C GLU A 68 13.64 11.78 18.11
N LYS A 69 14.19 11.09 19.12
CA LYS A 69 15.05 11.69 20.14
C LYS A 69 16.26 12.39 19.52
N GLN A 70 16.98 11.71 18.61
CA GLN A 70 18.11 12.29 17.90
C GLN A 70 17.68 13.51 17.06
N ARG A 71 16.57 13.40 16.33
CA ARG A 71 16.01 14.51 15.54
C ARG A 71 15.76 15.76 16.40
N LEU A 72 15.22 15.59 17.60
CA LEU A 72 14.98 16.70 18.53
C LEU A 72 16.29 17.35 19.01
N LEU A 73 17.31 16.54 19.34
CA LEU A 73 18.65 17.04 19.70
C LEU A 73 19.30 17.83 18.56
N ASP A 74 19.22 17.31 17.33
CA ASP A 74 19.79 17.97 16.14
C ASP A 74 19.08 19.31 15.86
N VAL A 75 17.75 19.35 16.01
CA VAL A 75 16.96 20.57 15.87
C VAL A 75 17.37 21.60 16.91
N ASP A 76 17.56 21.20 18.17
CA ASP A 76 17.97 22.10 19.24
C ASP A 76 19.39 22.66 19.01
N ALA A 77 20.34 21.80 18.61
CA ALA A 77 21.69 22.24 18.24
C ALA A 77 21.68 23.22 17.07
N ARG A 78 20.79 23.02 16.09
CA ARG A 78 20.63 23.92 14.96
C ARG A 78 20.02 25.27 15.34
N LYS A 79 19.04 25.27 16.25
CA LYS A 79 18.45 26.50 16.83
C LYS A 79 19.50 27.30 17.57
N ARG A 80 20.34 26.66 18.40
CA ARG A 80 21.46 27.30 19.11
C ARG A 80 22.44 28.01 18.17
N ARG A 81 22.68 27.45 16.97
CA ARG A 81 23.52 28.08 15.93
C ARG A 81 22.79 29.14 15.07
N GLY A 82 21.52 29.43 15.32
CA GLY A 82 20.72 30.34 14.49
C GLY A 82 20.40 29.80 13.09
N LYS A 83 20.61 28.49 12.85
CA LYS A 83 20.40 27.86 11.53
C LYS A 83 19.08 27.09 11.46
N SER A 84 18.16 27.32 12.40
CA SER A 84 16.87 26.63 12.41
C SER A 84 16.04 27.02 11.18
N PRO A 85 15.12 26.14 10.73
CA PRO A 85 14.15 26.51 9.71
C PRO A 85 13.38 27.76 10.16
N PRO A 86 13.21 28.77 9.29
CA PRO A 86 12.45 29.97 9.64
C PRO A 86 10.98 29.62 9.86
N LYS A 87 10.26 30.45 10.61
CA LYS A 87 8.81 30.35 10.74
C LYS A 87 8.17 30.44 9.35
N LYS A 88 7.12 29.66 9.10
CA LYS A 88 6.35 29.70 7.84
C LYS A 88 5.97 31.16 7.51
N GLY A 89 6.26 31.60 6.29
CA GLY A 89 6.02 32.99 5.84
C GLY A 89 7.07 34.01 6.27
N GLN A 90 8.16 33.59 6.93
CA GLN A 90 9.30 34.44 7.31
C GLN A 90 10.62 33.96 6.67
N GLY A 91 10.52 33.28 5.52
CA GLY A 91 11.68 32.94 4.71
C GLY A 91 12.32 34.17 4.06
N ARG A 92 13.48 33.97 3.43
CA ARG A 92 14.26 35.06 2.79
C ARG A 92 13.44 35.87 1.78
N ARG A 93 12.60 35.22 0.96
CA ARG A 93 11.76 35.91 -0.04
C ARG A 93 10.69 36.79 0.60
N SER A 94 10.09 36.34 1.70
CA SER A 94 9.07 37.10 2.42
C SER A 94 9.66 38.27 3.22
N SER A 95 10.90 38.18 3.69
CA SER A 95 11.57 39.33 4.32
C SER A 95 12.03 40.35 3.28
N MET A 96 12.43 39.92 2.08
CA MET A 96 12.79 40.81 0.98
C MET A 96 11.62 41.66 0.47
N LYS A 97 10.38 41.14 0.44
CA LYS A 97 9.19 41.92 0.01
C LYS A 97 8.75 43.00 1.00
N LYS A 98 9.20 42.92 2.27
CA LYS A 98 8.85 43.88 3.33
C LYS A 98 9.85 45.03 3.46
N LYS A 99 11.03 44.91 2.85
CA LYS A 99 12.02 45.98 2.71
C LYS A 99 11.73 46.73 1.43
#